data_AF-A0A1Y4SJ18-F1
#
_entry.id   AF-A0A1Y4SJ18-F1
#
_cell.length_a   1.000
_cell.length_b   1.000
_cell.length_c   1.000
_cell.angle_alpha   90.00
_cell.angle_beta   90.00
_cell.angle_gamma   90.00
#
_symmetry.space_group_name_H-M   'P 1'
#
loop_
_entity.id
_entity.type
_entity.pdbx_description
1 polymer ?
#
loop_
_entity_poly.entity_id
_entity_poly.type
_entity_poly.pdbx_seq_one_letter_code
_entity_poly.pdbx_strand_id
1 'polypeptide(L)'
;MCKIIINQVKQFGCRIQGYEILDTLKGEILGMTETDIKKSIEKGELIYGLKMNHDAEELVLDEEGFCQTDIMVKTTLKSMKPLNNEEAAANVFFTLIGVKDSKDGRYELMNSRFGRSEVSIDKLMTLLEMGLIQGGCKLDGNGNLKLAKVFEDSIAKKESKPRKEIPADKKEAQAS
;
A
#
# COMPACT_ATOMS: atom_id res chain seq x y z
N MET A 1 -10.49 9.41 3.73
CA MET A 1 -9.10 9.81 3.44
C MET A 1 -8.23 8.74 4.06
N CYS A 2 -7.43 8.02 3.27
CA CYS A 2 -6.52 7.02 3.82
C CYS A 2 -5.08 7.41 3.51
N LYS A 3 -4.20 7.18 4.49
CA LYS A 3 -2.77 7.33 4.33
C LYS A 3 -2.13 5.95 4.37
N ILE A 4 -1.08 5.71 3.61
CA ILE A 4 -0.38 4.42 3.57
C ILE A 4 1.10 4.68 3.85
N ILE A 5 1.67 4.00 4.84
CA ILE A 5 3.09 4.05 5.13
C ILE A 5 3.86 3.33 4.00
N ILE A 6 4.86 4.00 3.43
CA ILE A 6 5.68 3.46 2.34
C ILE A 6 7.08 3.11 2.84
N ASN A 7 7.75 4.03 3.53
CA ASN A 7 9.10 3.83 4.05
C ASN A 7 9.26 4.36 5.47
N GLN A 8 10.23 3.80 6.19
CA GLN A 8 10.76 4.35 7.43
C GLN A 8 12.04 5.13 7.14
N VAL A 9 12.23 6.28 7.77
CA VAL A 9 13.44 7.09 7.63
C VAL A 9 14.24 7.04 8.93
N LYS A 10 15.50 6.61 8.84
CA LYS A 10 16.46 6.63 9.97
C LYS A 10 17.53 7.70 9.76
N GLN A 11 17.78 8.47 10.81
CA GLN A 11 18.93 9.36 10.90
C GLN A 11 20.14 8.59 11.44
N PHE A 12 21.29 8.73 10.78
CA PHE A 12 22.56 8.07 11.15
C PHE A 12 22.46 6.54 11.32
N GLY A 13 21.46 5.89 10.68
CA GLY A 13 21.26 4.44 10.70
C GLY A 13 20.65 3.87 11.98
N CYS A 14 20.62 4.62 13.09
CA CYS A 14 20.18 4.11 14.39
C CYS A 14 18.86 4.70 14.89
N ARG A 15 18.55 5.97 14.57
CA ARG A 15 17.37 6.66 15.13
C ARG A 15 16.27 6.80 14.10
N ILE A 16 15.05 6.34 14.41
CA ILE A 16 13.87 6.63 13.58
C ILE A 16 13.60 8.13 13.62
N GLN A 17 13.64 8.76 12.44
CA GLN A 17 13.33 10.17 12.25
C GLN A 17 11.85 10.37 11.92
N GLY A 18 11.25 9.43 11.21
CA GLY A 18 9.86 9.46 10.78
C GLY A 18 9.59 8.49 9.65
N TYR A 19 8.51 8.72 8.93
CA TYR A 19 8.01 7.85 7.88
C TYR A 19 7.62 8.66 6.64
N GLU A 20 7.81 8.06 5.47
CA GLU A 20 7.32 8.58 4.19
C GLU A 20 5.98 7.90 3.87
N ILE A 21 4.95 8.71 3.68
CA ILE A 21 3.55 8.28 3.69
C ILE A 21 2.85 8.76 2.43
N LEU A 22 2.13 7.89 1.75
CA LEU A 22 1.25 8.25 0.66
C LEU A 22 -0.08 8.78 1.20
N ASP A 23 -0.44 10.02 0.89
CA ASP A 23 -1.82 10.49 0.97
C ASP A 23 -2.56 10.02 -0.29
N THR A 24 -3.47 9.06 -0.16
CA THR A 24 -4.14 8.47 -1.33
C THR A 24 -5.16 9.41 -1.98
N LEU A 25 -5.63 10.45 -1.27
CA LEU A 25 -6.58 11.42 -1.82
C LEU A 25 -5.87 12.40 -2.75
N LYS A 26 -4.74 12.96 -2.28
CA LYS A 26 -3.96 13.94 -3.05
C LYS A 26 -2.95 13.28 -3.98
N GLY A 27 -2.58 12.03 -3.70
CA GLY A 27 -1.51 11.34 -4.41
C GLY A 27 -0.14 11.93 -4.11
N GLU A 28 0.07 12.50 -2.93
CA GLU A 28 1.33 13.13 -2.53
C GLU A 28 2.06 12.28 -1.49
N ILE A 29 3.38 12.45 -1.39
CA ILE A 29 4.19 11.85 -0.33
C ILE A 29 4.40 12.88 0.78
N LEU A 30 4.01 12.50 2.00
CA LEU A 30 4.14 13.28 3.22
C LEU A 30 5.22 12.67 4.10
N GLY A 31 5.97 13.51 4.80
CA GLY A 31 6.81 13.10 5.93
C GLY A 31 6.04 13.29 7.23
N MET A 32 5.93 12.26 8.05
CA MET A 32 5.35 12.36 9.41
C MET A 32 6.29 11.75 10.44
N THR A 33 6.34 12.37 11.62
CA THR A 33 7.06 11.78 12.77
C THR A 33 6.22 10.69 13.41
N GLU A 34 6.84 9.86 14.25
CA GLU A 34 6.11 8.86 15.04
C GLU A 34 5.03 9.51 15.92
N THR A 35 5.34 10.66 16.54
CA THR A 35 4.40 11.44 17.35
C THR A 35 3.19 11.91 16.55
N ASP A 36 3.40 12.36 15.30
CA ASP A 36 2.30 12.80 14.44
C ASP A 36 1.39 11.63 14.07
N ILE A 37 1.99 10.47 13.75
CA ILE A 37 1.23 9.25 13.42
C ILE A 37 0.42 8.78 14.61
N LYS A 38 1.03 8.68 15.81
CA LYS A 38 0.34 8.30 17.05
C LYS A 38 -0.87 9.21 17.30
N LYS A 39 -0.68 10.53 17.23
CA LYS A 39 -1.77 11.51 17.38
C LYS A 39 -2.86 11.37 16.32
N SER A 40 -2.51 11.06 15.07
CA SER A 40 -3.48 10.81 14.01
C SER A 40 -4.31 9.55 14.29
N ILE A 41 -3.66 8.46 14.73
CA ILE A 41 -4.34 7.21 15.10
C ILE A 41 -5.30 7.44 16.29
N GLU A 42 -4.86 8.17 17.32
CA GLU A 42 -5.71 8.52 18.48
C GLU A 42 -6.95 9.34 18.09
N LYS A 43 -6.82 10.20 17.07
CA LYS A 43 -7.95 10.98 16.51
C LYS A 43 -8.87 10.15 15.60
N GLY A 44 -8.56 8.87 15.38
CA GLY A 44 -9.31 7.99 14.49
C GLY A 44 -9.02 8.20 13.00
N GLU A 45 -7.89 8.84 12.65
CA GLU A 45 -7.47 8.89 11.24
C GLU A 45 -6.99 7.52 10.76
N LEU A 46 -7.30 7.18 9.51
CA LEU A 46 -6.89 5.92 8.89
C LEU A 46 -5.50 6.04 8.28
N ILE A 47 -4.49 5.54 9.01
CA ILE A 47 -3.12 5.37 8.53
C ILE A 47 -2.82 3.87 8.49
N TYR A 48 -2.57 3.33 7.30
CA TYR A 48 -2.33 1.91 7.09
C TYR A 48 -0.84 1.58 7.03
N GLY A 49 -0.49 0.38 7.48
CA GLY A 49 0.87 -0.16 7.49
C GLY A 49 1.53 -0.15 8.87
N LEU A 50 1.06 0.69 9.78
CA LEU A 50 1.48 0.68 11.19
C LEU A 50 0.26 0.62 12.10
N LYS A 51 0.40 -0.04 13.25
CA LYS A 51 -0.58 -0.04 14.34
C LYS A 51 0.11 0.31 15.66
N MET A 52 -0.67 0.82 16.61
CA MET A 52 -0.19 1.04 17.97
C MET A 52 -0.13 -0.30 18.71
N ASN A 53 1.02 -0.63 19.27
CA ASN A 53 1.13 -1.67 20.29
C ASN A 53 0.89 -1.01 21.66
N HIS A 54 -0.26 -1.27 22.26
CA HIS A 54 -0.65 -0.66 23.54
C HIS A 54 0.17 -1.16 24.73
N ASP A 55 0.75 -2.36 24.65
CA ASP A 55 1.55 -2.92 25.75
C ASP A 55 2.95 -2.30 25.84
N ALA A 56 3.54 -1.97 24.68
CA ALA A 56 4.88 -1.41 24.58
C ALA A 56 4.91 0.10 24.23
N GLU A 57 3.74 0.72 24.07
CA GLU A 57 3.56 2.12 23.66
C GLU A 57 4.32 2.52 22.37
N GLU A 58 4.47 1.60 21.43
CA GLU A 58 5.27 1.78 20.20
C GLU A 58 4.44 1.53 18.92
N LEU A 59 4.91 2.07 17.79
CA LEU A 59 4.35 1.73 16.48
C LEU A 59 5.01 0.46 15.96
N VAL A 60 4.18 -0.52 15.59
CA VAL A 60 4.60 -1.78 14.97
C VAL A 60 3.95 -1.95 13.60
N LEU A 61 4.49 -2.84 12.76
CA LEU A 61 3.89 -3.16 11.48
C LEU A 61 2.49 -3.75 11.65
N ASP A 62 1.54 -3.31 10.82
CA ASP A 62 0.18 -3.84 10.83
C ASP A 62 0.05 -5.09 9.94
N GLU A 63 0.55 -6.21 10.45
CA GLU A 63 0.54 -7.53 9.78
C GLU A 63 -0.88 -8.11 9.56
N GLU A 64 -1.85 -7.66 10.35
CA GLU A 64 -3.21 -8.20 10.36
C GLU A 64 -4.16 -7.36 9.49
N GLY A 65 -4.22 -6.05 9.72
CA GLY A 65 -5.15 -5.16 9.03
C GLY A 65 -4.71 -4.83 7.62
N PHE A 66 -3.47 -4.35 7.47
CA PHE A 66 -2.88 -3.98 6.19
C PHE A 66 -1.98 -5.04 5.56
N CYS A 67 -1.73 -6.16 6.26
CA CYS A 67 -0.79 -7.19 5.80
C CYS A 67 0.63 -6.64 5.61
N GLN A 68 1.06 -5.69 6.43
CA GLN A 68 2.42 -5.14 6.37
C GLN A 68 3.41 -6.09 7.04
N THR A 69 4.23 -6.77 6.26
CA THR A 69 5.20 -7.78 6.75
C THR A 69 6.63 -7.25 6.79
N ASP A 70 6.90 -6.17 6.07
CA ASP A 70 8.21 -5.50 6.06
C ASP A 70 8.02 -4.00 5.81
N ILE A 71 9.11 -3.24 5.89
CA ILE A 71 9.16 -1.84 5.47
C ILE A 71 10.57 -1.48 5.00
N MET A 72 10.68 -0.75 3.90
CA MET A 72 11.97 -0.20 3.48
C MET A 72 12.44 0.91 4.43
N VAL A 73 13.64 0.74 4.95
CA VAL A 73 14.34 1.70 5.80
C VAL A 73 15.33 2.49 4.98
N LYS A 74 15.07 3.79 4.85
CA LYS A 74 15.90 4.76 4.17
C LYS A 74 16.81 5.46 5.18
N THR A 75 18.11 5.51 4.89
CA THR A 75 19.07 6.25 5.70
C THR A 75 19.52 7.54 5.01
N THR A 76 20.07 8.47 5.80
CA THR A 76 20.60 9.75 5.33
C THR A 76 21.74 9.60 4.30
N LEU A 77 22.43 8.44 4.29
CA LEU A 77 23.50 8.11 3.34
C LEU A 77 22.98 7.45 2.05
N LYS A 78 21.69 7.61 1.74
CA LYS A 78 21.00 7.10 0.54
C LYS A 78 20.95 5.56 0.42
N SER A 79 21.25 4.82 1.48
CA SER A 79 20.97 3.38 1.49
C SER A 79 19.50 3.13 1.78
N MET A 80 18.92 2.12 1.11
CA MET A 80 17.60 1.58 1.42
C MET A 80 17.72 0.08 1.59
N LYS A 81 17.29 -0.41 2.75
CA LYS A 81 17.23 -1.83 3.07
C LYS A 81 15.90 -2.14 3.72
N PRO A 82 15.31 -3.31 3.50
CA PRO A 82 14.15 -3.75 4.27
C PRO A 82 14.50 -3.85 5.77
N LEU A 83 13.48 -3.73 6.63
CA LEU A 83 13.63 -3.78 8.08
C LEU A 83 13.84 -5.21 8.56
N ASN A 84 13.08 -6.17 8.03
CA ASN A 84 13.10 -7.55 8.49
C ASN A 84 13.98 -8.43 7.59
N ASN A 85 14.03 -8.17 6.29
CA ASN A 85 14.79 -8.98 5.33
C ASN A 85 16.16 -8.38 4.95
N GLU A 86 17.03 -8.09 5.92
CA GLU A 86 18.28 -7.33 5.68
C GLU A 86 19.24 -7.93 4.64
N GLU A 87 19.14 -9.24 4.37
CA GLU A 87 19.92 -9.96 3.36
C GLU A 87 19.29 -9.92 1.95
N ALA A 88 18.10 -9.32 1.81
CA ALA A 88 17.45 -9.18 0.52
C ALA A 88 18.39 -8.49 -0.48
N ALA A 89 18.67 -9.18 -1.59
CA ALA A 89 19.41 -8.59 -2.71
C ALA A 89 18.64 -7.41 -3.34
N ALA A 90 17.32 -7.39 -3.18
CA ALA A 90 16.45 -6.36 -3.69
C ALA A 90 16.52 -5.08 -2.83
N ASN A 91 16.80 -3.97 -3.49
CA ASN A 91 16.83 -2.64 -2.88
C ASN A 91 15.53 -1.84 -3.12
N VAL A 92 14.50 -2.47 -3.69
CA VAL A 92 13.19 -1.90 -4.01
C VAL A 92 12.13 -2.90 -3.56
N PHE A 93 11.22 -2.47 -2.69
CA PHE A 93 10.00 -3.21 -2.35
C PHE A 93 8.79 -2.41 -2.83
N PHE A 94 7.65 -3.08 -2.93
CA PHE A 94 6.40 -2.53 -3.43
C PHE A 94 5.30 -2.64 -2.38
N THR A 95 4.40 -1.67 -2.34
CA THR A 95 3.19 -1.68 -1.53
C THR A 95 1.99 -1.67 -2.47
N LEU A 96 1.01 -2.52 -2.22
CA LEU A 96 -0.28 -2.42 -2.88
C LEU A 96 -1.02 -1.20 -2.34
N ILE A 97 -1.32 -0.24 -3.22
CA ILE A 97 -1.98 1.02 -2.87
C ILE A 97 -3.39 1.15 -3.43
N GLY A 98 -3.80 0.25 -4.33
CA GLY A 98 -5.15 0.25 -4.87
C GLY A 98 -5.50 -0.96 -5.74
N VAL A 99 -6.80 -1.17 -5.90
CA VAL A 99 -7.38 -2.13 -6.86
C VAL A 99 -8.15 -1.34 -7.90
N LYS A 100 -7.65 -1.34 -9.14
CA LYS A 100 -8.27 -0.61 -10.25
C LYS A 100 -9.49 -1.37 -10.75
N ASP A 101 -9.27 -2.63 -11.13
CA ASP A 101 -10.29 -3.55 -11.60
C ASP A 101 -10.05 -4.94 -11.00
N SER A 102 -10.95 -5.38 -10.13
CA SER A 102 -10.84 -6.70 -9.50
C SER A 102 -11.16 -7.85 -10.46
N LYS A 103 -12.00 -7.61 -11.49
CA LYS A 103 -12.42 -8.65 -12.44
C LYS A 103 -11.32 -8.93 -13.46
N ASP A 104 -10.66 -7.88 -13.91
CA ASP A 104 -9.51 -7.98 -14.81
C ASP A 104 -8.19 -8.25 -14.07
N GLY A 105 -8.21 -8.30 -12.72
CA GLY A 105 -7.03 -8.55 -11.91
C GLY A 105 -5.97 -7.45 -12.04
N ARG A 106 -6.39 -6.17 -12.05
CA ARG A 106 -5.51 -4.99 -12.22
C ARG A 106 -5.32 -4.25 -10.91
N TYR A 107 -4.07 -4.22 -10.48
CA TYR A 107 -3.64 -3.73 -9.18
C TYR A 107 -2.69 -2.54 -9.33
N GLU A 108 -2.74 -1.58 -8.40
CA GLU A 108 -1.85 -0.43 -8.38
C GLU A 108 -0.81 -0.59 -7.27
N LEU A 109 0.47 -0.65 -7.66
CA LEU A 109 1.60 -0.72 -6.75
C LEU A 109 2.32 0.62 -6.69
N MET A 110 2.87 0.92 -5.51
CA MET A 110 3.87 1.95 -5.31
C MET A 110 5.17 1.31 -4.82
N ASN A 111 6.28 1.61 -5.47
CA ASN A 111 7.58 1.18 -4.98
C ASN A 111 8.14 2.12 -3.91
N SER A 112 9.14 1.67 -3.16
CA SER A 112 9.81 2.46 -2.11
C SER A 112 10.52 3.73 -2.60
N ARG A 113 10.61 3.95 -3.92
CA ARG A 113 11.08 5.21 -4.55
C ARG A 113 9.92 6.04 -5.14
N PHE A 114 8.70 5.74 -4.72
CA PHE A 114 7.44 6.41 -5.10
C PHE A 114 7.01 6.26 -6.56
N GLY A 115 7.65 5.37 -7.32
CA GLY A 115 7.18 5.00 -8.65
C GLY A 115 5.87 4.22 -8.53
N ARG A 116 4.86 4.61 -9.33
CA ARG A 116 3.58 3.92 -9.41
C ARG A 116 3.50 3.07 -10.67
N SER A 117 2.89 1.90 -10.56
CA SER A 117 2.67 1.02 -11.68
C SER A 117 1.36 0.26 -11.51
N GLU A 118 0.59 0.16 -12.59
CA GLU A 118 -0.50 -0.80 -12.70
C GLU A 118 0.08 -2.15 -13.16
N VAL A 119 -0.32 -3.24 -12.49
CA VAL A 119 0.18 -4.59 -12.75
C VAL A 119 -0.98 -5.59 -12.83
N SER A 120 -0.77 -6.67 -13.58
CA SER A 120 -1.66 -7.83 -13.58
C SER A 120 -1.51 -8.64 -12.30
N ILE A 121 -2.49 -9.53 -12.05
CA ILE A 121 -2.44 -10.50 -10.96
C ILE A 121 -1.17 -11.38 -11.04
N ASP A 122 -0.80 -11.87 -12.22
CA ASP A 122 0.38 -12.72 -12.39
C ASP A 122 1.65 -12.00 -11.92
N LYS A 123 1.81 -10.73 -12.31
CA LYS A 123 2.97 -9.93 -11.91
C LYS A 123 2.96 -9.63 -10.40
N LEU A 124 1.79 -9.38 -9.82
CA LEU A 124 1.63 -9.19 -8.38
C LEU A 124 2.04 -10.47 -7.61
N MET A 125 1.55 -11.63 -8.06
CA MET A 125 1.87 -12.93 -7.46
C MET A 125 3.36 -13.25 -7.54
N THR A 126 4.01 -13.02 -8.69
CA THR A 126 5.46 -13.18 -8.80
C THR A 126 6.22 -12.29 -7.81
N LEU A 127 5.80 -11.03 -7.63
CA LEU A 127 6.44 -10.13 -6.68
C LEU A 127 6.22 -10.58 -5.21
N LEU A 128 5.07 -11.17 -4.89
CA LEU A 128 4.78 -11.75 -3.59
C LEU A 128 5.66 -12.98 -3.31
N GLU A 129 5.76 -13.90 -4.26
CA GLU A 129 6.60 -15.10 -4.16
C GLU A 129 8.09 -14.76 -3.99
N MET A 130 8.54 -13.68 -4.65
CA MET A 130 9.90 -13.15 -4.49
C MET A 130 10.11 -12.38 -3.17
N GLY A 131 9.07 -12.20 -2.34
CA GLY A 131 9.14 -11.45 -1.09
C GLY A 131 9.36 -9.94 -1.27
N LEU A 132 8.94 -9.38 -2.42
CA LEU A 132 9.16 -7.96 -2.76
C LEU A 132 7.96 -7.07 -2.46
N ILE A 133 6.82 -7.62 -2.05
CA ILE A 133 5.68 -6.85 -1.57
C ILE A 133 5.79 -6.70 -0.05
N GLN A 134 5.83 -5.47 0.44
CA GLN A 134 5.96 -5.16 1.87
C GLN A 134 4.60 -5.03 2.59
N GLY A 135 3.52 -4.79 1.85
CA GLY A 135 2.16 -4.82 2.40
C GLY A 135 1.05 -4.43 1.45
N GLY A 136 -0.17 -4.39 2.00
CA GLY A 136 -1.43 -4.20 1.29
C GLY A 136 -2.04 -5.51 0.75
N CYS A 137 -1.24 -6.57 0.63
CA CYS A 137 -1.69 -7.93 0.32
C CYS A 137 -0.64 -8.95 0.78
N LYS A 138 -1.04 -10.22 0.86
CA LYS A 138 -0.15 -11.36 1.18
C LYS A 138 -0.65 -12.63 0.50
N LEU A 139 0.17 -13.67 0.53
CA LEU A 139 -0.27 -15.03 0.21
C LEU A 139 -0.91 -15.66 1.45
N ASP A 140 -2.02 -16.38 1.27
CA ASP A 140 -2.57 -17.25 2.31
C ASP A 140 -1.79 -18.57 2.43
N GLY A 141 -2.17 -19.42 3.38
CA GLY A 141 -1.50 -20.72 3.59
C GLY A 141 -1.64 -21.70 2.41
N ASN A 142 -2.50 -21.41 1.43
CA ASN A 142 -2.69 -22.20 0.22
C ASN A 142 -2.02 -21.55 -1.01
N GLY A 143 -1.32 -20.42 -0.84
CA GLY A 143 -0.69 -19.69 -1.94
C GLY A 143 -1.63 -18.78 -2.73
N ASN A 144 -2.85 -18.52 -2.24
CA ASN A 144 -3.78 -17.60 -2.90
C ASN A 144 -3.55 -16.16 -2.45
N LEU A 145 -3.86 -15.21 -3.34
CA LEU A 145 -3.83 -13.78 -3.02
C LEU A 145 -4.89 -13.43 -1.97
N LYS A 146 -4.44 -12.86 -0.85
CA LYS A 146 -5.28 -12.22 0.16
C LYS A 146 -4.99 -10.72 0.18
N LEU A 147 -6.03 -9.90 0.03
CA LEU A 147 -5.92 -8.45 0.08
C LEU A 147 -6.08 -7.95 1.51
N ALA A 148 -5.49 -6.78 1.81
CA ALA A 148 -5.82 -6.06 3.04
C ALA A 148 -7.31 -5.67 3.05
N LYS A 149 -7.90 -5.64 4.24
CA LYS A 149 -9.34 -5.40 4.43
C LYS A 149 -9.84 -4.11 3.76
N VAL A 150 -9.02 -3.06 3.77
CA VAL A 150 -9.32 -1.78 3.11
C VAL A 150 -9.62 -1.95 1.61
N PHE A 151 -8.93 -2.87 0.93
CA PHE A 151 -9.12 -3.11 -0.49
C PHE A 151 -10.32 -4.02 -0.75
N GLU A 152 -10.54 -5.03 0.09
CA GLU A 152 -11.74 -5.87 0.04
C GLU A 152 -13.02 -5.02 0.18
N ASP A 153 -13.06 -4.14 1.18
CA ASP A 153 -14.16 -3.20 1.41
C ASP A 153 -14.36 -2.25 0.22
N SER A 154 -13.28 -1.86 -0.46
CA SER A 154 -13.33 -0.99 -1.63
C SER A 154 -13.96 -1.67 -2.85
N ILE A 155 -13.72 -2.98 -3.02
CA ILE A 155 -14.30 -3.80 -4.09
C ILE A 155 -15.80 -3.98 -3.83
N ALA A 156 -16.19 -4.39 -2.62
CA ALA A 156 -17.59 -4.57 -2.24
C ALA A 156 -18.44 -3.30 -2.44
N LYS A 157 -17.88 -2.12 -2.16
CA LYS A 157 -18.53 -0.82 -2.40
C LYS A 157 -18.65 -0.45 -3.89
N LYS A 158 -17.75 -0.93 -4.75
CA LYS A 158 -17.83 -0.71 -6.21
C LYS A 158 -18.88 -1.61 -6.85
N GLU A 159 -19.01 -2.84 -6.38
CA GLU A 159 -19.98 -3.82 -6.93
C GLU A 159 -21.43 -3.55 -6.49
N SER A 160 -21.64 -2.93 -5.34
CA SER A 160 -22.98 -2.55 -4.84
C SER A 160 -23.56 -1.27 -5.47
N LYS A 161 -22.78 -0.51 -6.27
CA LYS A 161 -23.31 0.63 -7.03
C LYS A 161 -23.87 0.15 -8.37
N PRO A 162 -25.15 0.40 -8.70
CA PRO A 162 -25.70 0.04 -10.01
C PRO A 162 -24.89 0.72 -11.10
N ARG A 163 -24.42 -0.08 -12.06
CA ARG A 163 -23.71 0.39 -13.25
C ARG A 163 -24.68 1.32 -13.97
N LYS A 164 -24.35 2.62 -14.11
CA LYS A 164 -25.16 3.53 -14.92
C LYS A 164 -25.25 2.94 -16.32
N GLU A 165 -26.45 2.52 -16.72
CA GLU A 165 -26.76 2.15 -18.09
C GLU A 165 -26.40 3.32 -18.98
N ILE A 166 -25.53 3.08 -19.96
CA ILE A 166 -25.24 4.04 -21.01
C ILE A 166 -26.51 4.09 -21.87
N PRO A 167 -27.16 5.25 -22.07
CA PRO A 167 -28.28 5.35 -22.99
C PRO A 167 -27.77 4.99 -24.39
N ALA A 168 -28.32 3.92 -24.94
CA ALA A 168 -28.16 3.59 -26.34
C ALA A 168 -28.96 4.59 -27.17
N ASP A 169 -28.35 5.72 -27.55
CA ASP A 169 -28.86 6.44 -28.72
C ASP A 169 -27.83 7.37 -29.37
N LYS A 170 -27.45 6.98 -30.59
CA LYS A 170 -27.21 7.78 -31.81
C LYS A 170 -26.37 6.97 -32.81
N LYS A 171 -26.96 5.87 -33.28
CA LYS A 171 -26.79 5.46 -34.68
C LYS A 171 -27.82 6.29 -35.45
N GLU A 172 -27.36 7.31 -36.17
CA GLU A 172 -27.89 7.76 -37.48
C GLU A 172 -27.36 9.16 -37.78
N ALA A 173 -26.35 9.20 -38.65
CA ALA A 173 -26.19 10.22 -39.69
C ALA A 173 -25.04 9.73 -40.60
N GLN A 174 -25.33 8.71 -41.40
CA GLN A 174 -24.65 8.49 -42.67
C GLN A 174 -25.16 9.52 -43.68
N ALA A 175 -24.25 9.96 -44.55
CA ALA A 175 -24.50 10.41 -45.92
C ALA A 175 -25.42 11.64 -46.13
N SER A 176 -24.79 12.77 -46.45
CA SER A 176 -25.10 13.58 -47.63
C SER A 176 -23.89 14.41 -48.00
#